data_AF-Q1HTN5-F1
#
_entry.id   AF-Q1HTN5-F1
#
_cell.length_a   1.000
_cell.length_b   1.000
_cell.length_c   1.000
_cell.angle_alpha   90.00
_cell.angle_beta   90.00
_cell.angle_gamma   90.00
#
_symmetry.space_group_name_H-M   'P 1'
#
loop_
_entity.id
_entity.type
_entity.pdbx_description
1 polymer ?
#
loop_
_entity_poly.entity_id
_entity_poly.type
_entity_poly.pdbx_seq_one_letter_code
_entity_poly.pdbx_strand_id
1 'polypeptide(L)' 'FDKLRDVVPSLGNDRKLSKYETLQMAQTYISALLELLHRD' A
#
# COMPACT_ATOMS: atom_id res chain seq x y z
N PHE A 1 -9.34 -3.00 7.59
CA PHE A 1 -7.89 -2.81 7.75
C PHE A 1 -7.13 -4.08 7.45
N ASP A 2 -7.45 -5.24 8.01
CA ASP A 2 -6.72 -6.48 7.70
C ASP A 2 -6.80 -6.84 6.20
N LYS A 3 -7.99 -6.84 5.60
CA LYS A 3 -8.14 -6.99 4.13
C LYS A 3 -7.34 -6.00 3.29
N LEU A 4 -7.10 -4.79 3.81
CA LEU A 4 -6.30 -3.77 3.11
C LEU A 4 -4.81 -4.06 3.28
N ARG A 5 -4.38 -4.58 4.44
CA ARG A 5 -3.00 -5.04 4.68
C ARG A 5 -2.59 -6.17 3.75
N ASP A 6 -3.54 -7.04 3.39
CA ASP A 6 -3.30 -8.17 2.50
C ASP A 6 -2.95 -7.74 1.07
N VAL A 7 -3.32 -6.51 0.67
CA VAL A 7 -3.11 -6.00 -0.70
C VAL A 7 -2.12 -4.85 -0.79
N VAL A 8 -1.72 -4.24 0.33
CA VAL A 8 -0.70 -3.19 0.35
C VAL A 8 0.68 -3.79 0.65
N PRO A 9 1.75 -3.30 0.01
CA PRO A 9 3.10 -3.79 0.25
C PRO A 9 3.54 -3.50 1.70
N SER A 10 4.16 -4.49 2.36
CA SER A 10 4.75 -4.31 3.69
C SER A 10 6.23 -3.96 3.61
N LEU A 11 6.67 -2.96 4.37
CA LEU A 11 8.09 -2.58 4.50
C LEU A 11 8.84 -3.57 5.42
N GLY A 12 9.15 -4.75 4.88
CA GLY A 12 10.06 -5.74 5.50
C GLY A 12 9.48 -6.64 6.62
N ASN A 13 10.16 -7.80 6.78
CA ASN A 13 10.04 -8.82 7.83
C ASN A 13 8.63 -9.08 8.42
N ASP A 14 7.60 -9.12 7.57
CA ASP A 14 6.20 -9.38 7.93
C ASP A 14 5.64 -8.48 9.05
N ARG A 15 6.21 -7.28 9.23
CA ARG A 15 5.72 -6.35 10.27
C ARG A 15 4.31 -5.89 9.89
N LYS A 16 3.35 -6.18 10.77
CA LYS A 16 1.97 -5.69 10.63
C LYS A 16 1.94 -4.16 10.76
N LEU A 17 1.54 -3.48 9.68
CA LEU A 17 1.38 -2.03 9.66
C LEU A 17 0.26 -1.57 10.62
N SER A 18 0.48 -0.48 11.35
CA SER A 18 -0.57 0.21 12.10
C SER A 18 -1.69 0.69 11.17
N LYS A 19 -2.84 1.12 11.73
CA LYS A 19 -3.95 1.62 10.90
C LYS A 19 -3.54 2.82 10.05
N TYR A 20 -2.78 3.75 10.63
CA TYR A 20 -2.29 4.93 9.93
C TYR A 20 -1.31 4.56 8.82
N GLU A 21 -0.30 3.73 9.13
CA GLU A 21 0.67 3.25 8.13
C GLU A 21 -0.02 2.47 7.00
N THR A 22 -1.05 1.68 7.31
CA THR A 22 -1.82 0.93 6.30
C THR A 22 -2.52 1.88 5.33
N LEU A 23 -3.10 2.98 5.82
CA LEU A 23 -3.79 3.96 4.97
C LEU A 23 -2.81 4.78 4.13
N GLN A 24 -1.70 5.20 4.73
CA GLN A 24 -0.64 5.89 4.00
C GLN A 24 -0.07 5.01 2.89
N MET A 25 0.25 3.75 3.20
CA MET A 25 0.75 2.80 2.21
C MET A 25 -0.27 2.55 1.09
N ALA A 26 -1.56 2.40 1.43
CA ALA A 26 -2.61 2.25 0.43
C ALA A 26 -2.68 3.45 -0.52
N GLN A 27 -2.63 4.68 0.01
CA GLN A 27 -2.65 5.88 -0.82
C GLN A 27 -1.44 5.95 -1.75
N THR A 28 -0.23 5.76 -1.21
CA THR A 28 0.99 5.77 -2.01
C THR A 28 0.98 4.68 -3.07
N TYR A 29 0.52 3.47 -2.72
CA TYR A 29 0.48 2.35 -3.65
C TYR A 29 -0.51 2.58 -4.79
N ILE A 30 -1.73 3.07 -4.49
CA ILE A 30 -2.72 3.42 -5.52
C ILE A 30 -2.16 4.48 -6.47
N SER A 31 -1.53 5.54 -5.96
CA SER A 31 -0.93 6.59 -6.80
C SER A 31 0.15 6.03 -7.72
N ALA A 32 1.06 5.20 -7.20
CA ALA A 32 2.11 4.57 -7.99
C ALA A 32 1.55 3.63 -9.08
N LEU A 33 0.51 2.87 -8.77
CA LEU A 33 -0.19 2.03 -9.76
C LEU A 33 -0.86 2.87 -10.85
N LEU A 34 -1.47 4.00 -10.48
CA LEU A 34 -2.04 4.93 -11.46
C LEU A 34 -0.96 5.55 -12.34
N GLU A 35 0.17 5.97 -11.79
CA GLU A 35 1.29 6.49 -12.58
C GLU A 35 1.82 5.45 -13.57
N LEU A 36 1.92 4.19 -13.16
CA LEU A 36 2.31 3.08 -14.04
C LEU A 36 1.30 2.86 -15.17
N LEU A 37 0.00 2.95 -14.89
CA LEU A 37 -1.05 2.77 -15.89
C LEU A 37 -1.12 3.92 -16.92
N HIS A 38 -0.73 5.13 -16.53
CA HIS A 38 -0.76 6.31 -17.41
C HIS A 38 0.59 6.62 -18.09
N ARG A 39 1.64 5.84 -17.80
CA ARG A 39 2.90 5.86 -18.57
C ARG A 39 2.72 5.01 -19.83
N ASP A 40 2.20 5.63 -20.88
CA ASP A 40 2.39 5.22 -22.28
C ASP A 40 3.61 5.94 -22.88
#